data_AF-A0A843GWF9-F1
#
_entry.id   AF-A0A843GWF9-F1
#
_cell.length_a   1.000
_cell.length_b   1.000
_cell.length_c   1.000
_cell.angle_alpha   90.00
_cell.angle_beta   90.00
_cell.angle_gamma   90.00
#
_symmetry.space_group_name_H-M   'P 1'
#
loop_
_entity.id
_entity.type
_entity.pdbx_description
1 polymer ?
#
loop_
_entity_poly.entity_id
_entity_poly.type
_entity_poly.pdbx_seq_one_letter_code
_entity_poly.pdbx_strand_id
1 'polypeptide(L)'
;MAIRYDTKFNNKINRIVKNYNAKIKRLSGKGYDLPSKIAVRTLKQTTRNRADLNRKLKNLMEFTKRGGEKNIMVKGREIPQYRYKQIQRYRGLISRRLTAREEFNKTTKPTYEGKEERYTLYEQFNEESRNIEAQRKMLLDVNYLDYTGTELTDYLEKLESNARTVNLSEWQKNYADMLLESGYVYNIPHAKLHDLREKVLDLSPAQFDKLFKTESTIKQILYYYNQINELGVDVAFENMESDVVSIYESLFENIDDILKDYK
;
A
#
# COMPACT_ATOMS: atom_id res chain seq x y z
N MET A 1 -7.44 13.81 10.19
CA MET A 1 -7.46 14.56 11.46
C MET A 1 -6.19 15.40 11.60
N ALA A 2 -6.33 16.72 11.74
CA ALA A 2 -5.20 17.61 12.00
C ALA A 2 -4.56 17.31 13.37
N ILE A 3 -3.23 17.38 13.46
CA ILE A 3 -2.51 17.14 14.72
C ILE A 3 -2.75 18.33 15.65
N ARG A 4 -3.40 18.10 16.80
CA ARG A 4 -3.51 19.14 17.84
C ARG A 4 -2.16 19.36 18.53
N TYR A 5 -1.59 20.55 18.41
CA TYR A 5 -0.31 20.91 19.02
C TYR A 5 -0.52 21.72 20.31
N ASP A 6 -0.77 21.02 21.41
CA ASP A 6 -0.79 21.63 22.74
C ASP A 6 0.62 22.07 23.21
N THR A 7 0.67 22.99 24.18
CA THR A 7 1.94 23.55 24.72
C THR A 7 2.88 22.47 25.24
N LYS A 8 2.34 21.47 25.95
CA LYS A 8 3.12 20.35 26.52
C LYS A 8 3.76 19.49 25.41
N PHE A 9 3.02 19.25 24.35
CA PHE A 9 3.45 18.47 23.20
C PHE A 9 4.46 19.23 22.34
N ASN A 10 4.26 20.53 22.12
CA ASN A 10 5.26 21.40 21.48
C ASN A 10 6.57 21.43 22.27
N ASN A 11 6.51 21.57 23.60
CA ASN A 11 7.70 21.54 24.46
C ASN A 11 8.43 20.19 24.37
N LYS A 12 7.69 19.08 24.33
CA LYS A 12 8.24 17.74 24.12
C LYS A 12 8.99 17.65 22.77
N ILE A 13 8.37 18.09 21.68
CA ILE A 13 8.97 18.08 20.33
C ILE A 13 10.26 18.89 20.33
N ASN A 14 10.19 20.14 20.80
CA ASN A 14 11.32 21.06 20.84
C ASN A 14 12.49 20.49 21.64
N ARG A 15 12.22 19.91 22.82
CA ARG A 15 13.24 19.29 23.66
C ARG A 15 13.93 18.12 22.97
N ILE A 16 13.15 17.24 22.32
CA ILE A 16 13.71 16.06 21.62
C ILE A 16 14.59 16.51 20.44
N VAL A 17 14.12 17.45 19.62
CA VAL A 17 14.88 17.98 18.47
C VAL A 17 16.15 18.71 18.93
N LYS A 18 16.06 19.51 20.00
CA LYS A 18 17.23 20.19 20.59
C LYS A 18 18.28 19.19 21.04
N ASN A 19 17.90 18.17 21.80
CA ASN A 19 18.83 17.15 22.30
C ASN A 19 19.48 16.34 21.18
N TYR A 20 18.69 16.01 20.15
CA TYR A 20 19.17 15.31 18.95
C TYR A 20 20.24 16.12 18.21
N ASN A 21 19.93 17.38 17.87
CA ASN A 21 20.87 18.27 17.17
C ASN A 21 22.11 18.59 18.01
N ALA A 22 21.96 18.71 19.33
CA ALA A 22 23.08 18.92 20.25
C ALA A 22 24.04 17.71 20.27
N LYS A 23 23.50 16.49 20.27
CA LYS A 23 24.32 15.27 20.20
C LYS A 23 25.07 15.15 18.87
N ILE A 24 24.41 15.46 17.74
CA ILE A 24 25.09 15.52 16.43
C ILE A 24 26.25 16.50 16.48
N LYS A 25 26.02 17.73 16.98
CA LYS A 25 27.07 18.75 17.10
C LYS A 25 28.25 18.28 17.95
N ARG A 26 27.98 17.60 19.08
CA ARG A 26 29.01 17.07 19.99
C ARG A 26 29.85 15.95 19.38
N LEU A 27 29.25 15.14 18.51
CA LEU A 27 29.92 14.01 17.86
C LEU A 27 30.54 14.38 16.51
N SER A 28 30.23 15.57 15.98
CA SER A 28 30.83 16.12 14.77
C SER A 28 32.36 16.14 14.90
N GLY A 29 33.05 15.59 13.91
CA GLY A 29 34.52 15.49 13.91
C GLY A 29 35.09 14.30 14.70
N LYS A 30 34.25 13.43 15.28
CA LYS A 30 34.71 12.22 16.01
C LYS A 30 34.67 10.92 15.18
N GLY A 31 34.53 11.02 13.86
CA GLY A 31 34.56 9.85 12.95
C GLY A 31 33.35 8.91 13.00
N TYR A 32 32.24 9.29 13.65
CA TYR A 32 31.02 8.49 13.68
C TYR A 32 30.15 8.72 12.42
N ASP A 33 29.40 7.70 12.00
CA ASP A 33 28.29 7.84 11.05
C ASP A 33 27.11 8.55 11.73
N LEU A 34 26.99 9.85 11.48
CA LEU A 34 26.00 10.72 12.11
C LEU A 34 24.82 10.99 11.19
N PRO A 35 23.59 11.04 11.74
CA PRO A 35 22.44 11.43 10.96
C PRO A 35 22.37 12.96 10.79
N SER A 36 21.62 13.41 9.79
CA SER A 36 21.42 14.84 9.50
C SER A 36 20.62 15.55 10.59
N LYS A 37 20.95 16.82 10.84
CA LYS A 37 20.16 17.68 11.74
C LYS A 37 18.74 17.84 11.22
N ILE A 38 17.79 18.00 12.13
CA ILE A 38 16.37 18.19 11.80
C ILE A 38 15.80 19.45 12.46
N ALA A 39 14.97 20.19 11.72
CA ALA A 39 14.21 21.31 12.26
C ALA A 39 12.81 20.86 12.71
N VAL A 40 12.28 21.51 13.74
CA VAL A 40 10.91 21.25 14.24
C VAL A 40 9.88 21.49 13.14
N ARG A 41 10.06 22.54 12.33
CA ARG A 41 9.20 22.85 11.18
C ARG A 41 9.16 21.71 10.17
N THR A 42 10.32 21.22 9.74
CA THR A 42 10.45 20.09 8.79
C THR A 42 9.82 18.82 9.35
N LEU A 43 10.01 18.56 10.65
CA LEU A 43 9.40 17.40 11.31
C LEU A 43 7.86 17.48 11.29
N LYS A 44 7.29 18.66 11.53
CA LYS A 44 5.84 18.89 11.47
C LYS A 44 5.28 18.82 10.04
N GLN A 45 5.98 19.40 9.06
CA GLN A 45 5.55 19.38 7.65
C GLN A 45 5.56 17.98 7.03
N THR A 46 6.52 17.14 7.43
CA THR A 46 6.65 15.77 6.90
C THR A 46 5.82 14.73 7.65
N THR A 47 5.04 15.12 8.67
CA THR A 47 4.25 14.18 9.48
C THR A 47 2.77 14.26 9.18
N ARG A 48 2.17 13.10 8.88
CA ARG A 48 0.76 13.02 8.46
C ARG A 48 -0.21 13.03 9.63
N ASN A 49 0.14 12.35 10.73
CA ASN A 49 -0.72 12.20 11.90
C ASN A 49 0.10 12.09 13.19
N ARG A 50 -0.59 12.12 14.34
CA ARG A 50 0.07 12.13 15.66
C ARG A 50 0.86 10.85 15.94
N ALA A 51 0.42 9.71 15.42
CA ALA A 51 1.12 8.44 15.56
C ALA A 51 2.44 8.44 14.77
N ASP A 52 2.42 8.94 13.54
CA ASP A 52 3.60 9.12 12.69
C ASP A 52 4.61 10.09 13.33
N LEU A 53 4.15 11.22 13.84
CA LEU A 53 4.99 12.17 14.57
C LEU A 53 5.62 11.55 15.83
N ASN A 54 4.85 10.84 16.65
CA ASN A 54 5.39 10.14 17.82
C ASN A 54 6.42 9.08 17.43
N ARG A 55 6.25 8.40 16.30
CA ARG A 55 7.22 7.43 15.77
C ARG A 55 8.53 8.11 15.38
N LYS A 56 8.47 9.19 14.59
CA LYS A 56 9.66 9.96 14.22
C LYS A 56 10.38 10.50 15.47
N LEU A 57 9.65 11.04 16.44
CA LEU A 57 10.22 11.47 17.72
C LEU A 57 10.92 10.31 18.48
N LYS A 58 10.33 9.12 18.46
CA LYS A 58 10.94 7.91 19.06
C LYS A 58 12.26 7.55 18.38
N ASN A 59 12.33 7.67 17.05
CA ASN A 59 13.56 7.41 16.29
C ASN A 59 14.67 8.41 16.63
N LEU A 60 14.33 9.70 16.75
CA LEU A 60 15.29 10.73 17.22
C LEU A 60 15.80 10.42 18.63
N MET A 61 14.90 9.99 19.53
CA MET A 61 15.28 9.63 20.90
C MET A 61 16.24 8.44 20.97
N GLU A 62 16.14 7.45 20.07
CA GLU A 62 17.10 6.32 20.04
C GLU A 62 18.53 6.79 19.77
N PHE A 63 18.71 7.72 18.83
CA PHE A 63 20.04 8.30 18.61
C PHE A 63 20.53 9.04 19.85
N THR A 64 19.66 9.75 20.59
CA THR A 64 20.07 10.50 21.78
C THR A 64 20.50 9.63 22.96
N LYS A 65 20.13 8.34 23.01
CA LYS A 65 20.53 7.43 24.10
C LYS A 65 22.04 7.27 24.15
N ARG A 66 22.58 7.07 25.36
CA ARG A 66 24.01 6.83 25.57
C ARG A 66 24.44 5.58 24.80
N GLY A 67 25.50 5.68 24.00
CA GLY A 67 26.03 4.57 23.22
C GLY A 67 25.26 4.26 21.93
N GLY A 68 24.17 4.97 21.63
CA GLY A 68 23.42 4.79 20.37
C GLY A 68 24.28 5.03 19.12
N GLU A 69 25.28 5.90 19.22
CA GLU A 69 26.27 6.23 18.19
C GLU A 69 27.34 5.16 17.96
N LYS A 70 27.48 4.18 18.88
CA LYS A 70 28.51 3.16 18.76
C LYS A 70 28.15 2.16 17.67
N ASN A 71 29.15 1.77 16.88
CA ASN A 71 29.01 0.66 15.95
C ASN A 71 28.86 -0.64 16.73
N ILE A 72 27.99 -1.50 16.22
CA ILE A 72 27.84 -2.88 16.64
C ILE A 72 28.09 -3.77 15.43
N MET A 73 28.73 -4.93 15.66
CA MET A 73 28.90 -5.94 14.63
C MET A 73 27.62 -6.75 14.48
N VAL A 74 27.05 -6.75 13.27
CA VAL A 74 25.87 -7.54 12.93
C VAL A 74 26.21 -8.33 11.66
N LYS A 75 26.32 -9.66 11.79
CA LYS A 75 26.71 -10.61 10.72
C LYS A 75 27.85 -10.10 9.83
N GLY A 76 28.94 -9.63 10.43
CA GLY A 76 30.15 -9.21 9.70
C GLY A 76 30.20 -7.76 9.22
N ARG A 77 29.16 -6.94 9.46
CA ARG A 77 29.17 -5.50 9.15
C ARG A 77 29.02 -4.64 10.41
N GLU A 78 29.71 -3.50 10.42
CA GLU A 78 29.58 -2.48 11.46
C GLU A 78 28.40 -1.55 11.16
N ILE A 79 27.45 -1.46 12.09
CA ILE A 79 26.30 -0.57 11.97
C ILE A 79 26.11 0.20 13.29
N PRO A 80 25.80 1.51 13.27
CA PRO A 80 25.49 2.23 14.48
C PRO A 80 24.28 1.64 15.21
N GLN A 81 24.37 1.49 16.53
CA GLN A 81 23.35 0.84 17.34
C GLN A 81 21.96 1.49 17.20
N TYR A 82 21.91 2.81 17.04
CA TYR A 82 20.65 3.54 16.82
C TYR A 82 19.98 3.15 15.49
N ARG A 83 20.76 2.98 14.42
CA ARG A 83 20.25 2.55 13.10
C ARG A 83 19.73 1.12 13.19
N TYR A 84 20.49 0.21 13.79
CA TYR A 84 20.04 -1.18 13.98
C TYR A 84 18.70 -1.26 14.70
N LYS A 85 18.52 -0.49 15.79
CA LYS A 85 17.24 -0.44 16.53
C LYS A 85 16.09 0.17 15.73
N GLN A 86 16.36 1.15 14.87
CA GLN A 86 15.35 1.70 13.97
C GLN A 86 14.90 0.63 12.96
N ILE A 87 15.85 -0.06 12.32
CA ILE A 87 15.61 -1.13 11.33
C ILE A 87 14.73 -2.23 11.94
N GLN A 88 15.11 -2.74 13.11
CA GLN A 88 14.34 -3.79 13.80
C GLN A 88 12.88 -3.36 14.07
N ARG A 89 12.67 -2.09 14.44
CA ARG A 89 11.32 -1.56 14.68
C ARG A 89 10.51 -1.44 13.40
N TYR A 90 11.11 -0.94 12.33
CA TYR A 90 10.44 -0.83 11.03
C TYR A 90 10.08 -2.21 10.48
N ARG A 91 11.02 -3.17 10.51
CA ARG A 91 10.78 -4.56 10.11
C ARG A 91 9.66 -5.20 10.90
N GLY A 92 9.68 -5.07 12.23
CA GLY A 92 8.61 -5.62 13.08
C GLY A 92 7.25 -4.93 12.86
N LEU A 93 7.21 -3.69 12.38
CA LEU A 93 5.97 -3.00 12.05
C LEU A 93 5.42 -3.46 10.69
N ILE A 94 6.28 -3.56 9.68
CA ILE A 94 5.90 -4.03 8.35
C ILE A 94 5.47 -5.51 8.43
N SER A 95 6.25 -6.36 9.11
CA SER A 95 5.90 -7.76 9.31
C SER A 95 4.53 -7.93 9.96
N ARG A 96 4.22 -7.19 11.04
CA ARG A 96 2.90 -7.24 11.67
C ARG A 96 1.76 -6.83 10.73
N ARG A 97 2.00 -5.84 9.87
CA ARG A 97 1.00 -5.42 8.87
C ARG A 97 0.79 -6.49 7.80
N LEU A 98 1.88 -7.08 7.30
CA LEU A 98 1.81 -8.16 6.32
C LEU A 98 1.12 -9.39 6.91
N THR A 99 1.43 -9.77 8.15
CA THR A 99 0.76 -10.87 8.85
C THR A 99 -0.73 -10.60 9.05
N ALA A 100 -1.11 -9.42 9.57
CA ALA A 100 -2.52 -9.08 9.74
C ALA A 100 -3.28 -9.09 8.40
N ARG A 101 -2.61 -8.70 7.30
CA ARG A 101 -3.19 -8.73 5.96
C ARG A 101 -3.31 -10.14 5.40
N GLU A 102 -2.29 -10.97 5.59
CA GLU A 102 -2.31 -12.38 5.21
C GLU A 102 -3.43 -13.13 5.96
N GLU A 103 -3.56 -12.91 7.27
CA GLU A 103 -4.65 -13.46 8.08
C GLU A 103 -6.01 -12.97 7.62
N PHE A 104 -6.15 -11.67 7.34
CA PHE A 104 -7.37 -11.11 6.75
C PHE A 104 -7.71 -11.80 5.43
N ASN A 105 -6.77 -11.95 4.51
CA ASN A 105 -7.04 -12.61 3.22
C ASN A 105 -7.43 -14.08 3.39
N LYS A 106 -6.81 -14.80 4.34
CA LYS A 106 -7.09 -16.21 4.63
C LYS A 106 -8.41 -16.46 5.36
N THR A 107 -8.98 -15.44 6.00
CA THR A 107 -10.18 -15.60 6.85
C THR A 107 -11.38 -14.85 6.32
N THR A 108 -11.16 -13.78 5.55
CA THR A 108 -12.24 -12.94 5.02
C THR A 108 -12.79 -13.55 3.76
N LYS A 109 -14.09 -13.79 3.78
CA LYS A 109 -14.88 -14.06 2.58
C LYS A 109 -15.50 -12.73 2.14
N PRO A 110 -15.29 -12.30 0.88
CA PRO A 110 -15.92 -11.08 0.41
C PRO A 110 -17.44 -11.22 0.40
N THR A 111 -18.13 -10.09 0.50
CA THR A 111 -19.60 -10.06 0.42
C THR A 111 -20.01 -9.45 -0.91
N TYR A 112 -20.76 -10.20 -1.71
CA TYR A 112 -21.34 -9.74 -2.97
C TYR A 112 -22.86 -9.63 -2.81
N GLU A 113 -23.43 -8.47 -3.12
CA GLU A 113 -24.88 -8.20 -2.98
C GLU A 113 -25.47 -8.55 -1.60
N GLY A 114 -24.67 -8.39 -0.54
CA GLY A 114 -25.08 -8.72 0.83
C GLY A 114 -25.01 -10.21 1.19
N LYS A 115 -24.55 -11.07 0.27
CA LYS A 115 -24.28 -12.49 0.51
C LYS A 115 -22.78 -12.73 0.64
N GLU A 116 -22.39 -13.49 1.66
CA GLU A 116 -20.99 -13.88 1.87
C GLU A 116 -20.60 -14.96 0.84
N GLU A 117 -19.48 -14.74 0.15
CA GLU A 117 -18.96 -15.66 -0.85
C GLU A 117 -18.51 -16.99 -0.26
N ARG A 118 -18.50 -18.06 -1.07
CA ARG A 118 -18.12 -19.39 -0.59
C ARG A 118 -16.65 -19.47 -0.17
N TYR A 119 -15.78 -18.81 -0.93
CA TYR A 119 -14.32 -18.87 -0.82
C TYR A 119 -13.75 -17.61 -0.20
N THR A 120 -12.61 -17.74 0.46
CA THR A 120 -11.86 -16.62 1.06
C THR A 120 -11.11 -15.83 -0.01
N LEU A 121 -10.70 -14.59 0.30
CA LEU A 121 -9.87 -13.78 -0.59
C LEU A 121 -8.57 -14.51 -0.99
N TYR A 122 -8.03 -15.35 -0.09
CA TYR A 122 -6.85 -16.17 -0.38
C TYR A 122 -7.12 -17.26 -1.44
N GLU A 123 -8.30 -17.87 -1.40
CA GLU A 123 -8.70 -18.94 -2.31
C GLU A 123 -9.15 -18.39 -3.68
N GLN A 124 -9.75 -17.20 -3.71
CA GLN A 124 -10.20 -16.54 -4.94
C GLN A 124 -9.06 -15.82 -5.68
N PHE A 125 -8.17 -15.13 -4.96
CA PHE A 125 -7.07 -14.33 -5.54
C PHE A 125 -5.73 -15.03 -5.33
N ASN A 126 -5.51 -16.10 -6.11
CA ASN A 126 -4.44 -17.07 -5.87
C ASN A 126 -3.02 -16.47 -6.03
N GLU A 127 -2.79 -15.53 -6.95
CA GLU A 127 -1.45 -14.94 -7.15
C GLU A 127 -1.14 -13.77 -6.20
N GLU A 128 -2.08 -12.87 -5.96
CA GLU A 128 -1.85 -11.70 -5.10
C GLU A 128 -1.76 -12.04 -3.61
N SER A 129 -2.58 -12.99 -3.15
CA SER A 129 -2.50 -13.48 -1.77
C SER A 129 -1.20 -14.25 -1.53
N ARG A 130 -0.69 -14.96 -2.55
CA ARG A 130 0.66 -15.54 -2.55
C ARG A 130 1.76 -14.47 -2.63
N ASN A 131 1.54 -13.34 -3.30
CA ASN A 131 2.49 -12.22 -3.34
C ASN A 131 2.67 -11.55 -1.98
N ILE A 132 1.63 -11.44 -1.15
CA ILE A 132 1.76 -10.91 0.22
C ILE A 132 2.56 -11.87 1.11
N GLU A 133 2.33 -13.18 0.96
CA GLU A 133 3.13 -14.21 1.62
C GLU A 133 4.59 -14.19 1.13
N ALA A 134 4.82 -14.03 -0.18
CA ALA A 134 6.14 -13.90 -0.78
C ALA A 134 6.84 -12.61 -0.33
N GLN A 135 6.14 -11.47 -0.25
CA GLN A 135 6.67 -10.22 0.29
C GLN A 135 7.01 -10.33 1.78
N ARG A 136 6.20 -11.07 2.57
CA ARG A 136 6.51 -11.38 3.97
C ARG A 136 7.77 -12.25 4.05
N LYS A 137 7.88 -13.30 3.23
CA LYS A 137 9.08 -14.16 3.14
C LYS A 137 10.31 -13.37 2.70
N MET A 138 10.21 -12.54 1.66
CA MET A 138 11.27 -11.62 1.23
C MET A 138 11.65 -10.61 2.33
N LEU A 139 10.71 -10.06 3.09
CA LEU A 139 11.05 -9.18 4.23
C LEU A 139 11.75 -9.92 5.38
N LEU A 140 11.51 -11.22 5.48
CA LEU A 140 12.19 -12.11 6.42
C LEU A 140 13.58 -12.53 5.90
N ASP A 141 13.73 -12.70 4.59
CA ASP A 141 14.95 -13.18 3.91
C ASP A 141 15.91 -12.06 3.44
N VAL A 142 15.42 -10.85 3.19
CA VAL A 142 16.24 -9.70 2.77
C VAL A 142 17.26 -9.40 3.85
N ASN A 143 18.53 -9.60 3.49
CA ASN A 143 19.66 -9.26 4.32
C ASN A 143 19.84 -7.74 4.31
N TYR A 144 19.13 -7.05 5.22
CA TYR A 144 19.17 -5.60 5.44
C TYR A 144 20.56 -5.04 5.77
N LEU A 145 21.57 -5.89 5.82
CA LEU A 145 22.96 -5.54 5.98
C LEU A 145 23.60 -5.14 4.66
N ASP A 146 23.05 -5.52 3.51
CA ASP A 146 23.63 -5.24 2.19
C ASP A 146 23.52 -3.77 1.75
N TYR A 147 22.65 -3.01 2.40
CA TYR A 147 22.38 -1.60 2.12
C TYR A 147 23.14 -0.67 3.06
N THR A 148 23.64 0.45 2.53
CA THR A 148 24.10 1.59 3.33
C THR A 148 22.97 2.16 4.17
N GLY A 149 23.30 2.91 5.22
CA GLY A 149 22.29 3.46 6.13
C GLY A 149 21.26 4.39 5.45
N THR A 150 21.63 5.05 4.35
CA THR A 150 20.75 5.83 3.48
C THR A 150 19.89 4.94 2.59
N GLU A 151 20.49 3.99 1.86
CA GLU A 151 19.76 3.07 1.00
C GLU A 151 18.73 2.23 1.77
N LEU A 152 19.05 1.86 3.01
CA LEU A 152 18.13 1.13 3.86
C LEU A 152 17.00 2.02 4.38
N THR A 153 17.24 3.31 4.60
CA THR A 153 16.18 4.26 4.95
C THR A 153 15.24 4.45 3.77
N ASP A 154 15.79 4.63 2.57
CA ASP A 154 15.02 4.73 1.32
C ASP A 154 14.27 3.43 1.01
N TYR A 155 14.88 2.26 1.23
CA TYR A 155 14.24 0.96 1.09
C TYR A 155 13.10 0.78 2.10
N LEU A 156 13.29 1.19 3.35
CA LEU A 156 12.24 1.12 4.38
C LEU A 156 11.13 2.15 4.16
N GLU A 157 11.44 3.33 3.63
CA GLU A 157 10.45 4.32 3.21
C GLU A 157 9.70 3.87 1.96
N LYS A 158 10.37 3.21 1.00
CA LYS A 158 9.74 2.54 -0.14
C LYS A 158 8.87 1.38 0.30
N LEU A 159 9.30 0.54 1.24
CA LEU A 159 8.46 -0.54 1.77
C LEU A 159 7.29 -0.01 2.61
N GLU A 160 7.50 1.05 3.39
CA GLU A 160 6.41 1.71 4.12
C GLU A 160 5.47 2.44 3.16
N SER A 161 5.98 3.04 2.09
CA SER A 161 5.19 3.61 1.00
C SER A 161 4.42 2.53 0.28
N ASN A 162 5.05 1.43 -0.15
CA ASN A 162 4.41 0.29 -0.79
C ASN A 162 3.35 -0.35 0.12
N ALA A 163 3.63 -0.54 1.41
CA ALA A 163 2.61 -0.98 2.37
C ALA A 163 1.47 0.05 2.58
N ARG A 164 1.67 1.32 2.19
CA ARG A 164 0.68 2.42 2.23
C ARG A 164 0.01 2.68 0.86
N THR A 165 0.67 2.44 -0.28
CA THR A 165 0.19 2.69 -1.66
C THR A 165 -0.51 1.47 -2.24
N VAL A 166 -0.15 0.26 -1.80
CA VAL A 166 -0.91 -0.97 -2.12
C VAL A 166 -2.29 -0.99 -1.44
N ASN A 167 -2.63 0.02 -0.63
CA ASN A 167 -3.84 0.01 0.20
C ASN A 167 -5.04 0.80 -0.33
N LEU A 168 -5.00 1.35 -1.54
CA LEU A 168 -6.23 1.79 -2.25
C LEU A 168 -6.22 1.46 -3.76
N SER A 169 -5.05 1.23 -4.39
CA SER A 169 -4.97 1.00 -5.85
C SER A 169 -5.14 -0.45 -6.31
N GLU A 170 -4.91 -1.47 -5.47
CA GLU A 170 -4.89 -2.86 -5.95
C GLU A 170 -6.30 -3.41 -6.16
N TRP A 171 -7.23 -3.14 -5.23
CA TRP A 171 -8.65 -3.49 -5.42
C TRP A 171 -9.27 -2.75 -6.62
N GLN A 172 -8.96 -1.46 -6.79
CA GLN A 172 -9.43 -0.69 -7.95
C GLN A 172 -8.85 -1.26 -9.26
N LYS A 173 -7.57 -1.64 -9.25
CA LYS A 173 -6.93 -2.30 -10.40
C LYS A 173 -7.53 -3.66 -10.68
N ASN A 174 -7.75 -4.50 -9.69
CA ASN A 174 -8.34 -5.83 -9.89
C ASN A 174 -9.75 -5.75 -10.46
N TYR A 175 -10.59 -4.88 -9.90
CA TYR A 175 -11.94 -4.67 -10.42
C TYR A 175 -11.92 -4.06 -11.83
N ALA A 176 -10.96 -3.18 -12.12
CA ALA A 176 -10.77 -2.68 -13.48
C ALA A 176 -10.30 -3.79 -14.41
N ASP A 177 -9.30 -4.59 -14.00
CA ASP A 177 -8.69 -5.68 -14.77
C ASP A 177 -9.72 -6.80 -15.05
N MET A 178 -10.66 -7.08 -14.14
CA MET A 178 -11.83 -7.95 -14.41
C MET A 178 -12.69 -7.44 -15.57
N LEU A 179 -12.85 -6.12 -15.74
CA LEU A 179 -13.53 -5.53 -16.91
C LEU A 179 -12.68 -5.68 -18.18
N LEU A 180 -11.36 -5.64 -18.11
CA LEU A 180 -10.54 -5.87 -19.32
C LEU A 180 -10.54 -7.35 -19.71
N GLU A 181 -10.35 -8.24 -18.75
CA GLU A 181 -10.24 -9.69 -18.98
C GLU A 181 -11.53 -10.26 -19.59
N SER A 182 -12.70 -9.84 -19.07
CA SER A 182 -13.98 -10.16 -19.71
C SER A 182 -14.06 -9.58 -21.13
N GLY A 183 -13.66 -8.32 -21.34
CA GLY A 183 -13.67 -7.72 -22.67
C GLY A 183 -12.75 -8.42 -23.68
N TYR A 184 -11.58 -8.90 -23.25
CA TYR A 184 -10.65 -9.63 -24.12
C TYR A 184 -11.20 -10.99 -24.54
N VAL A 185 -11.93 -11.68 -23.66
CA VAL A 185 -12.61 -12.94 -24.03
C VAL A 185 -13.57 -12.71 -25.19
N TYR A 186 -14.29 -11.60 -25.19
CA TYR A 186 -15.28 -11.25 -26.22
C TYR A 186 -14.73 -10.36 -27.34
N ASN A 187 -13.41 -10.40 -27.59
CA ASN A 187 -12.74 -9.69 -28.68
C ASN A 187 -12.96 -8.16 -28.70
N ILE A 188 -13.24 -7.54 -27.56
CA ILE A 188 -13.38 -6.08 -27.48
C ILE A 188 -12.02 -5.42 -27.76
N PRO A 189 -11.97 -4.34 -28.58
CA PRO A 189 -10.70 -3.72 -28.94
C PRO A 189 -9.89 -3.24 -27.74
N HIS A 190 -8.61 -3.62 -27.68
CA HIS A 190 -7.66 -3.24 -26.63
C HIS A 190 -7.66 -1.73 -26.31
N ALA A 191 -7.71 -0.88 -27.35
CA ALA A 191 -7.72 0.57 -27.18
C ALA A 191 -8.95 1.07 -26.40
N LYS A 192 -10.14 0.48 -26.63
CA LYS A 192 -11.37 0.85 -25.91
C LYS A 192 -11.34 0.38 -24.45
N LEU A 193 -10.84 -0.83 -24.21
CA LEU A 193 -10.70 -1.37 -22.86
C LEU A 193 -9.68 -0.59 -22.03
N HIS A 194 -8.57 -0.18 -22.64
CA HIS A 194 -7.54 0.62 -21.98
C HIS A 194 -8.05 2.04 -21.65
N ASP A 195 -8.79 2.69 -22.54
CA ASP A 195 -9.44 3.98 -22.27
C ASP A 195 -10.43 3.87 -21.08
N LEU A 196 -11.30 2.85 -21.08
CA LEU A 196 -12.20 2.57 -19.96
C LEU A 196 -11.44 2.38 -18.64
N ARG A 197 -10.35 1.60 -18.68
CA ARG A 197 -9.50 1.36 -17.51
C ARG A 197 -8.95 2.66 -16.93
N GLU A 198 -8.42 3.53 -17.76
CA GLU A 198 -7.86 4.81 -17.32
C GLU A 198 -8.94 5.70 -16.71
N LYS A 199 -10.11 5.81 -17.37
CA LYS A 199 -11.24 6.62 -16.89
C LYS A 199 -11.76 6.15 -15.53
N VAL A 200 -11.83 4.84 -15.32
CA VAL A 200 -12.32 4.24 -14.08
C VAL A 200 -11.28 4.33 -12.95
N LEU A 201 -9.99 4.17 -13.25
CA LEU A 201 -8.91 4.30 -12.26
C LEU A 201 -8.61 5.77 -11.86
N ASP A 202 -9.05 6.76 -12.64
CA ASP A 202 -8.99 8.19 -12.29
C ASP A 202 -9.93 8.57 -11.14
N LEU A 203 -10.93 7.74 -10.83
CA LEU A 203 -11.87 7.98 -9.75
C LEU A 203 -11.23 7.87 -8.36
N SER A 204 -11.72 8.71 -7.43
CA SER A 204 -11.37 8.50 -6.03
C SER A 204 -11.96 7.17 -5.53
N PRO A 205 -11.36 6.54 -4.51
CA PRO A 205 -11.79 5.22 -4.03
C PRO A 205 -13.26 5.12 -3.61
N ALA A 206 -13.83 6.18 -3.04
CA ALA A 206 -15.24 6.20 -2.66
C ALA A 206 -16.17 6.29 -3.89
N GLN A 207 -15.73 7.00 -4.93
CA GLN A 207 -16.47 7.15 -6.18
C GLN A 207 -16.41 5.86 -6.99
N PHE A 208 -15.24 5.21 -7.02
CA PHE A 208 -15.06 3.88 -7.58
C PHE A 208 -15.94 2.84 -6.87
N ASP A 209 -15.93 2.81 -5.53
CA ASP A 209 -16.74 1.85 -4.77
C ASP A 209 -18.24 2.04 -5.04
N LYS A 210 -18.68 3.30 -5.15
CA LYS A 210 -20.06 3.63 -5.50
C LYS A 210 -20.39 3.14 -6.92
N LEU A 211 -19.58 3.50 -7.91
CA LEU A 211 -19.74 3.10 -9.32
C LEU A 211 -19.93 1.58 -9.45
N PHE A 212 -19.00 0.79 -8.90
CA PHE A 212 -19.04 -0.68 -9.01
C PHE A 212 -20.20 -1.33 -8.22
N LYS A 213 -20.77 -0.63 -7.23
CA LYS A 213 -21.91 -1.10 -6.44
C LYS A 213 -23.26 -0.65 -6.95
N THR A 214 -23.34 0.36 -7.80
CA THR A 214 -24.62 0.93 -8.23
C THR A 214 -24.84 0.85 -9.73
N GLU A 215 -23.77 0.92 -10.53
CA GLU A 215 -23.89 0.98 -11.98
C GLU A 215 -24.26 -0.39 -12.56
N SER A 216 -25.41 -0.46 -13.24
CA SER A 216 -25.99 -1.74 -13.67
C SER A 216 -25.15 -2.42 -14.74
N THR A 217 -24.60 -1.66 -15.69
CA THR A 217 -23.75 -2.18 -16.77
C THR A 217 -22.46 -2.80 -16.23
N ILE A 218 -21.81 -2.13 -15.28
CA ILE A 218 -20.59 -2.65 -14.63
C ILE A 218 -20.88 -3.93 -13.83
N LYS A 219 -22.01 -3.99 -13.11
CA LYS A 219 -22.41 -5.22 -12.41
C LYS A 219 -22.67 -6.38 -13.35
N GLN A 220 -23.33 -6.13 -14.48
CA GLN A 220 -23.59 -7.16 -15.48
C GLN A 220 -22.28 -7.71 -16.04
N ILE A 221 -21.32 -6.85 -16.36
CA ILE A 221 -19.98 -7.29 -16.82
C ILE A 221 -19.29 -8.15 -15.77
N LEU A 222 -19.31 -7.75 -14.49
CA LEU A 222 -18.73 -8.56 -13.41
C LEU A 222 -19.44 -9.91 -13.22
N TYR A 223 -20.76 -9.93 -13.40
CA TYR A 223 -21.52 -11.18 -13.40
C TYR A 223 -21.05 -12.12 -14.51
N TYR A 224 -20.90 -11.62 -15.73
CA TYR A 224 -20.39 -12.42 -16.86
C TYR A 224 -18.93 -12.84 -16.68
N TYR A 225 -18.09 -11.99 -16.10
CA TYR A 225 -16.72 -12.37 -15.72
C TYR A 225 -16.72 -13.59 -14.77
N ASN A 226 -17.63 -13.64 -13.79
CA ASN A 226 -17.76 -14.80 -12.93
C ASN A 226 -18.25 -16.04 -13.70
N GLN A 227 -19.20 -15.87 -14.64
CA GLN A 227 -19.67 -16.97 -15.48
C GLN A 227 -18.57 -17.55 -16.39
N ILE A 228 -17.69 -16.71 -16.94
CA ILE A 228 -16.51 -17.17 -17.71
C ILE A 228 -15.63 -18.09 -16.85
N ASN A 229 -15.37 -17.68 -15.60
CA ASN A 229 -14.53 -18.44 -14.69
C ASN A 229 -15.17 -19.75 -14.20
N GLU A 230 -16.51 -19.81 -14.14
CA GLU A 230 -17.26 -21.01 -13.72
C GLU A 230 -17.47 -22.01 -14.86
N LEU A 231 -17.77 -21.54 -16.07
CA LEU A 231 -18.14 -22.37 -17.22
C LEU A 231 -16.96 -22.71 -18.13
N GLY A 232 -15.88 -21.93 -18.07
CA GLY A 232 -14.77 -21.98 -19.01
C GLY A 232 -14.98 -21.05 -20.20
N VAL A 233 -13.87 -20.54 -20.76
CA VAL A 233 -13.85 -19.49 -21.79
C VAL A 233 -14.65 -19.87 -23.03
N ASP A 234 -14.46 -21.07 -23.58
CA ASP A 234 -15.11 -21.49 -24.83
C ASP A 234 -16.65 -21.58 -24.69
N VAL A 235 -17.12 -22.11 -23.56
CA VAL A 235 -18.57 -22.28 -23.29
C VAL A 235 -19.22 -20.92 -22.99
N ALA A 236 -18.55 -20.04 -22.26
CA ALA A 236 -19.05 -18.70 -21.98
C ALA A 236 -19.04 -17.79 -23.22
N PHE A 237 -18.09 -17.99 -24.13
CA PHE A 237 -18.04 -17.27 -25.40
C PHE A 237 -19.25 -17.63 -26.27
N GLU A 238 -19.45 -18.91 -26.58
CA GLU A 238 -20.53 -19.38 -27.47
C GLU A 238 -21.93 -19.01 -27.00
N ASN A 239 -22.17 -18.93 -25.68
CA ASN A 239 -23.51 -18.75 -25.13
C ASN A 239 -23.85 -17.30 -24.78
N MET A 240 -22.85 -16.41 -24.64
CA MET A 240 -23.05 -15.08 -24.04
C MET A 240 -22.44 -13.93 -24.84
N GLU A 241 -21.76 -14.20 -25.96
CA GLU A 241 -21.06 -13.19 -26.75
C GLU A 241 -21.94 -11.99 -27.12
N SER A 242 -23.11 -12.23 -27.72
CA SER A 242 -24.00 -11.14 -28.17
C SER A 242 -24.42 -10.22 -27.02
N ASP A 243 -24.73 -10.80 -25.86
CA ASP A 243 -25.20 -10.04 -24.70
C ASP A 243 -24.05 -9.23 -24.10
N VAL A 244 -22.89 -9.85 -23.92
CA VAL A 244 -21.73 -9.18 -23.30
C VAL A 244 -21.19 -8.07 -24.20
N VAL A 245 -21.09 -8.30 -25.51
CA VAL A 245 -20.66 -7.28 -26.48
C VAL A 245 -21.60 -6.07 -26.44
N SER A 246 -22.92 -6.30 -26.43
CA SER A 246 -23.90 -5.20 -26.34
C SER A 246 -23.77 -4.39 -25.04
N ILE A 247 -23.47 -5.05 -23.92
CA ILE A 247 -23.25 -4.38 -22.62
C ILE A 247 -21.98 -3.51 -22.66
N TYR A 248 -20.89 -4.00 -23.26
CA TYR A 248 -19.68 -3.20 -23.44
C TYR A 248 -19.91 -2.00 -24.38
N GLU A 249 -20.62 -2.19 -25.49
CA GLU A 249 -20.96 -1.10 -26.41
C GLU A 249 -21.74 0.01 -25.70
N SER A 250 -22.79 -0.37 -24.97
CA SER A 250 -23.59 0.55 -24.16
C SER A 250 -22.75 1.25 -23.09
N LEU A 251 -21.84 0.52 -22.42
CA LEU A 251 -20.93 1.10 -21.44
C LEU A 251 -20.02 2.15 -22.10
N PHE A 252 -19.40 1.86 -23.25
CA PHE A 252 -18.50 2.80 -23.92
C PHE A 252 -19.21 4.05 -24.44
N GLU A 253 -20.43 3.91 -24.95
CA GLU A 253 -21.22 5.05 -25.42
C GLU A 253 -21.59 6.01 -24.28
N ASN A 254 -21.76 5.49 -23.07
CA ASN A 254 -22.28 6.26 -21.94
C ASN A 254 -21.26 6.51 -20.82
N ILE A 255 -20.04 5.97 -20.89
CA ILE A 255 -19.09 6.00 -19.76
C ILE A 255 -18.78 7.42 -19.27
N ASP A 256 -18.65 8.39 -20.16
CA ASP A 256 -18.33 9.77 -19.77
C ASP A 256 -19.50 10.46 -19.07
N ASP A 257 -20.73 10.10 -19.39
CA ASP A 257 -21.92 10.60 -18.72
C ASP A 257 -22.16 9.87 -17.40
N ILE A 258 -22.00 8.55 -17.38
CA ILE A 258 -22.02 7.73 -16.16
C ILE A 258 -21.05 8.32 -15.13
N LEU A 259 -19.79 8.55 -15.50
CA LEU A 259 -18.76 9.01 -14.58
C LEU A 259 -19.03 10.41 -13.99
N LYS A 260 -19.84 11.26 -14.63
CA LYS A 260 -20.23 12.58 -14.08
C LYS A 260 -21.06 12.45 -12.80
N ASP A 261 -21.88 11.40 -12.67
CA ASP A 261 -22.72 11.17 -11.50
C ASP A 261 -21.93 10.64 -10.27
N TYR A 262 -20.66 10.34 -10.48
CA TYR A 262 -19.74 9.84 -9.47
C TYR A 262 -18.54 10.75 -9.23
N LYS A 263 -18.29 11.79 -10.06
CA LYS A 263 -17.23 12.80 -9.82
C LYS A 263 -17.71 13.95 -8.95
#